data_AF-A0A2V6CT83-F1
#
_entry.id   AF-A0A2V6CT83-F1
#
_cell.length_a   1.000
_cell.length_b   1.000
_cell.length_c   1.000
_cell.angle_alpha   90.00
_cell.angle_beta   90.00
_cell.angle_gamma   90.00
#
_symmetry.space_group_name_H-M   'P 1'
#
loop_
_entity.id
_entity.type
_entity.pdbx_description
1 polymer ?
#
loop_
_entity_poly.entity_id
_entity_poly.type
_entity_poly.pdbx_seq_one_letter_code
_entity_poly.pdbx_strand_id
1 'polypeptide(L)'
;MKILLSRFRKSDSKGAALIIVLAFVVLLTGLVLAYFSRTTTDRQLAKSSFDDTASDLLARSALDITVSDLKQEIINNPTVSTANVQPARYGDASIPNLIRRSFSGDPTGRTSSISTTAASANGRSISLARWNSHYLVPRLNPSSTATDSTPVLSFTAPDWVLLTGQGPAPAPPPSSVIGRYAFAVYDEGGLLDMTLAGYPAWTQSGGGGNPNVTPTPWFTNVGRKGILAFADLTALPAAPSTTLPQTQINSIVGWRNYATTQQTGSFFPASAPTFKISDRNAQDAWGTSLLDFGDPPYPTPCPLFPFTSVDTSTSSSRTDQAIMTRQQLLKLRSSLGFSQNSLQYMGTFSR
;
A
#
# COMPACT_ATOMS: atom_id res chain seq x y z
N MET A 1 9.13 -29.12 100.89
CA MET A 1 7.97 -28.43 100.29
C MET A 1 8.46 -27.33 99.36
N LYS A 2 8.48 -27.61 98.04
CA LYS A 2 8.50 -26.72 96.85
C LYS A 2 9.31 -27.42 95.74
N ILE A 3 8.65 -28.34 95.06
CA ILE A 3 9.01 -28.79 93.71
C ILE A 3 8.30 -27.83 92.76
N LEU A 4 9.05 -26.98 92.08
CA LEU A 4 8.55 -26.11 91.01
C LEU A 4 9.65 -26.00 89.96
N LEU A 5 9.37 -26.56 88.78
CA LEU A 5 9.74 -26.14 87.42
C LEU A 5 9.59 -27.38 86.52
N SER A 6 8.35 -27.74 86.16
CA SER A 6 7.66 -27.24 84.94
C SER A 6 8.44 -27.60 83.67
N ARG A 7 8.09 -28.70 83.00
CA ARG A 7 7.21 -28.66 81.82
C ARG A 7 7.57 -27.59 80.79
N PHE A 8 8.66 -27.77 80.05
CA PHE A 8 8.85 -27.09 78.75
C PHE A 8 9.67 -27.98 77.82
N ARG A 9 9.00 -28.82 77.02
CA ARG A 9 9.51 -29.37 75.74
C ARG A 9 8.48 -30.31 75.10
N LYS A 10 7.32 -29.78 74.67
CA LYS A 10 6.47 -30.46 73.67
C LYS A 10 5.42 -29.58 72.96
N SER A 11 5.67 -28.28 72.77
CA SER A 11 4.73 -27.38 72.07
C SER A 11 5.30 -26.65 70.84
N ASP A 12 6.63 -26.59 70.63
CA ASP A 12 7.21 -25.79 69.54
C ASP A 12 7.24 -26.47 68.16
N SER A 13 7.10 -27.79 68.07
CA SER A 13 7.18 -28.52 66.80
C SER A 13 5.90 -28.49 65.96
N LYS A 14 4.74 -28.18 66.57
CA LYS A 14 3.44 -28.18 65.87
C LYS A 14 3.22 -26.90 65.04
N GLY A 15 3.70 -25.76 65.51
CA GLY A 15 3.60 -24.48 64.78
C GLY A 15 4.50 -24.42 63.55
N ALA A 16 5.75 -24.91 63.67
CA ALA A 16 6.70 -24.93 62.56
C ALA A 16 6.25 -25.85 61.41
N ALA A 17 5.68 -27.03 61.72
CA ALA A 17 5.15 -27.94 60.71
C ALA A 17 3.98 -27.33 59.92
N LEU A 18 3.09 -26.58 60.59
CA LEU A 18 1.97 -25.91 59.95
C LEU A 18 2.44 -24.83 58.96
N ILE A 19 3.43 -24.02 59.36
CA ILE A 19 3.99 -22.95 58.52
C ILE A 19 4.67 -23.55 57.28
N ILE A 20 5.43 -24.64 57.43
CA ILE A 20 6.09 -25.31 56.30
C ILE A 20 5.05 -25.88 55.32
N VAL A 21 4.03 -26.56 55.82
CA VAL A 21 2.96 -27.11 54.95
C VAL A 21 2.22 -25.99 54.23
N LEU A 22 1.89 -24.89 54.91
CA LEU A 22 1.22 -23.75 54.29
C LEU A 22 2.10 -23.13 53.18
N ALA A 23 3.41 -22.97 53.44
CA ALA A 23 4.36 -22.47 52.45
C ALA A 23 4.44 -23.40 51.23
N PHE A 24 4.45 -24.72 51.42
CA PHE A 24 4.42 -25.68 50.31
C PHE A 24 3.11 -25.62 49.51
N VAL A 25 1.96 -25.49 50.17
CA VAL A 25 0.66 -25.35 49.50
C VAL A 25 0.61 -24.05 48.68
N VAL A 26 1.12 -22.94 49.21
CA VAL A 26 1.19 -21.66 48.49
C VAL A 26 2.13 -21.78 47.28
N LEU A 27 3.31 -22.38 47.43
CA LEU A 27 4.24 -22.60 46.32
C LEU A 27 3.65 -23.52 45.26
N LEU A 28 2.98 -24.61 45.65
CA LEU A 28 2.31 -25.52 44.73
C LEU A 28 1.19 -24.81 43.97
N THR A 29 0.37 -24.01 44.66
CA THR A 29 -0.72 -23.23 44.04
C THR A 29 -0.14 -22.20 43.06
N GLY A 30 0.92 -21.50 43.44
CA GLY A 30 1.63 -20.57 42.55
C GLY A 30 2.19 -21.25 41.30
N LEU A 31 2.77 -22.44 41.45
CA LEU A 31 3.29 -23.23 40.33
C LEU A 31 2.16 -23.68 39.39
N VAL A 32 1.03 -24.15 39.93
CA VAL A 32 -0.14 -24.57 39.15
C VAL A 32 -0.75 -23.40 38.39
N LEU A 33 -0.90 -22.23 39.03
CA LEU A 33 -1.40 -21.02 38.37
C LEU A 33 -0.45 -20.54 37.27
N ALA A 34 0.86 -20.57 37.51
CA ALA A 34 1.87 -20.22 36.51
C ALA A 34 1.81 -21.17 35.30
N TYR A 35 1.64 -22.48 35.53
CA TYR A 35 1.47 -23.47 34.48
C TYR A 35 0.22 -23.19 33.64
N PHE A 36 -0.95 -23.01 34.27
CA PHE A 36 -2.19 -22.71 33.55
C PHE A 36 -2.14 -21.39 32.78
N SER A 37 -1.51 -20.37 33.37
CA SER A 37 -1.28 -19.09 32.69
C SER A 37 -0.43 -19.28 31.43
N ARG A 38 0.67 -20.04 31.53
CA ARG A 38 1.55 -20.33 30.39
C ARG A 38 0.81 -21.12 29.30
N THR A 39 0.11 -22.19 29.66
CA THR A 39 -0.66 -23.00 28.70
C THR A 39 -1.75 -22.19 27.98
N THR A 40 -2.39 -21.25 28.69
CA THR A 40 -3.41 -20.38 28.08
C THR A 40 -2.79 -19.44 27.04
N THR A 41 -1.66 -18.81 27.37
CA THR A 41 -0.91 -17.96 26.43
C THR A 41 -0.42 -18.76 25.22
N ASP A 42 0.17 -19.94 25.44
CA ASP A 42 0.66 -20.80 24.37
C ASP A 42 -0.47 -21.22 23.43
N ARG A 43 -1.66 -21.54 23.98
CA ARG A 43 -2.85 -21.87 23.17
C ARG A 43 -3.38 -20.68 22.38
N GLN A 44 -3.39 -19.48 22.96
CA GLN A 44 -3.81 -18.26 22.26
C GLN A 44 -2.86 -17.94 21.10
N LEU A 45 -1.55 -18.04 21.33
CA LEU A 45 -0.54 -17.82 20.30
C LEU A 45 -0.63 -18.87 19.18
N ALA A 46 -0.80 -20.15 19.54
CA ALA A 46 -0.99 -21.23 18.57
C ALA A 46 -2.26 -21.01 17.75
N LYS A 47 -3.36 -20.57 18.38
CA LYS A 47 -4.60 -20.24 17.67
C LYS A 47 -4.42 -19.05 16.72
N SER A 48 -3.78 -17.97 17.15
CA SER A 48 -3.49 -16.82 16.28
C SER A 48 -2.67 -17.25 15.07
N SER A 49 -1.60 -18.04 15.30
CA SER A 49 -0.72 -18.52 14.22
C SER A 49 -1.46 -19.41 13.22
N PHE A 50 -2.36 -20.26 13.72
CA PHE A 50 -3.23 -21.09 12.87
C PHE A 50 -4.21 -20.24 12.06
N ASP A 51 -4.90 -19.29 12.70
CA ASP A 51 -5.88 -18.42 12.04
C ASP A 51 -5.19 -17.55 10.95
N ASP A 52 -3.96 -17.07 11.21
CA ASP A 52 -3.15 -16.32 10.25
C ASP A 52 -2.75 -17.19 9.04
N THR A 53 -2.28 -18.42 9.28
CA THR A 53 -1.91 -19.36 8.22
C THR A 53 -3.12 -19.77 7.38
N ALA A 54 -4.25 -20.05 8.03
CA ALA A 54 -5.50 -20.38 7.35
C ALA A 54 -5.99 -19.20 6.48
N SER A 55 -5.88 -17.96 6.98
CA SER A 55 -6.23 -16.77 6.22
C SER A 55 -5.29 -16.55 5.02
N ASP A 56 -3.99 -16.80 5.15
CA ASP A 56 -3.03 -16.67 4.04
C ASP A 56 -3.29 -17.71 2.95
N LEU A 57 -3.51 -18.97 3.33
CA LEU A 57 -3.86 -20.04 2.38
C LEU A 57 -5.18 -19.73 1.66
N LEU A 58 -6.18 -19.22 2.38
CA LEU A 58 -7.46 -18.80 1.80
C LEU A 58 -7.26 -17.65 0.79
N ALA A 59 -6.44 -16.67 1.13
CA ALA A 59 -6.14 -15.53 0.26
C ALA A 59 -5.39 -15.96 -1.01
N ARG A 60 -4.41 -16.87 -0.90
CA ARG A 60 -3.70 -17.44 -2.06
C ARG A 60 -4.65 -18.22 -2.96
N SER A 61 -5.49 -19.08 -2.39
CA SER A 61 -6.50 -19.82 -3.16
C SER A 61 -7.49 -18.89 -3.85
N ALA A 62 -7.96 -17.83 -3.18
CA ALA A 62 -8.81 -16.82 -3.78
C ALA A 62 -8.12 -16.11 -4.96
N LEU A 63 -6.83 -15.77 -4.82
CA LEU A 63 -6.04 -15.18 -5.89
C LEU A 63 -5.92 -16.15 -7.09
N ASP A 64 -5.60 -17.42 -6.84
CA ASP A 64 -5.49 -18.43 -7.90
C ASP A 64 -6.81 -18.62 -8.66
N ILE A 65 -7.94 -18.67 -7.95
CA ILE A 65 -9.28 -18.74 -8.55
C ILE A 65 -9.55 -17.51 -9.42
N THR A 66 -9.34 -16.31 -8.89
CA THR A 66 -9.61 -15.06 -9.63
C THR A 66 -8.71 -14.90 -10.86
N VAL A 67 -7.42 -15.24 -10.76
CA VAL A 67 -6.48 -15.23 -11.89
C VAL A 67 -6.86 -16.29 -12.91
N SER A 68 -7.27 -17.48 -12.47
CA SER A 68 -7.76 -18.54 -13.37
C SER A 68 -8.98 -18.07 -14.16
N ASP A 69 -9.92 -17.38 -13.51
CA ASP A 69 -11.12 -16.84 -14.18
C ASP A 69 -10.76 -15.78 -15.24
N LEU A 70 -9.80 -14.90 -14.95
CA LEU A 70 -9.27 -13.94 -15.93
C LEU A 70 -8.58 -14.63 -17.11
N LYS A 71 -7.81 -15.69 -16.85
CA LYS A 71 -7.16 -16.48 -17.91
C LYS A 71 -8.18 -17.23 -18.76
N GLN A 72 -9.20 -17.83 -18.14
CA GLN A 72 -10.24 -18.57 -18.83
C GLN A 72 -11.03 -17.66 -19.77
N GLU A 73 -11.29 -16.43 -19.36
CA GLU A 73 -11.92 -15.45 -20.23
C GLU A 73 -11.10 -15.13 -21.48
N ILE A 74 -9.78 -14.96 -21.34
CA ILE A 74 -8.89 -14.71 -22.48
C ILE A 74 -8.96 -15.90 -23.45
N ILE A 75 -8.96 -17.13 -22.93
CA ILE A 75 -9.09 -18.35 -23.73
C ILE A 75 -10.45 -18.39 -24.45
N ASN A 76 -11.52 -17.99 -23.78
CA ASN A 76 -12.88 -17.98 -24.35
C ASN A 76 -13.08 -16.91 -25.44
N ASN A 77 -12.21 -15.90 -25.52
CA ASN A 77 -12.29 -14.80 -26.49
C ASN A 77 -11.06 -14.79 -27.42
N PRO A 78 -10.92 -15.77 -28.34
CA PRO A 78 -9.66 -16.04 -29.06
C PRO A 78 -9.21 -14.94 -30.03
N THR A 79 -10.12 -14.09 -30.51
CA THR A 79 -9.79 -13.02 -31.46
C THR A 79 -9.37 -11.75 -30.74
N VAL A 80 -8.07 -11.44 -30.67
CA VAL A 80 -7.59 -10.19 -30.06
C VAL A 80 -8.07 -8.97 -30.87
N SER A 81 -8.81 -8.10 -30.21
CA SER A 81 -9.36 -6.83 -30.67
C SER A 81 -9.15 -5.77 -29.59
N THR A 82 -9.37 -4.50 -29.91
CA THR A 82 -9.33 -3.43 -28.91
C THR A 82 -10.35 -3.61 -27.79
N ALA A 83 -11.41 -4.40 -28.00
CA ALA A 83 -12.46 -4.66 -27.02
C ALA A 83 -12.13 -5.79 -26.01
N ASN A 84 -11.15 -6.65 -26.30
CA ASN A 84 -10.79 -7.81 -25.45
C ASN A 84 -9.27 -7.96 -25.24
N VAL A 85 -8.50 -6.91 -25.52
CA VAL A 85 -7.09 -6.82 -25.12
C VAL A 85 -6.91 -6.70 -23.59
N GLN A 86 -7.95 -6.23 -22.90
CA GLN A 86 -8.06 -6.22 -21.44
C GLN A 86 -9.18 -7.16 -20.99
N PRO A 87 -9.15 -7.68 -19.75
CA PRO A 87 -10.29 -8.40 -19.20
C PRO A 87 -11.56 -7.54 -19.25
N ALA A 88 -12.68 -8.12 -19.66
CA ALA A 88 -13.95 -7.42 -19.79
C ALA A 88 -14.40 -6.82 -18.46
N ARG A 89 -14.97 -5.63 -18.51
CA ARG A 89 -15.40 -4.93 -17.29
C ARG A 89 -16.78 -5.41 -16.85
N TYR A 90 -16.95 -5.68 -15.56
CA TYR A 90 -18.26 -5.98 -14.97
C TYR A 90 -18.34 -5.53 -13.50
N GLY A 91 -19.55 -5.32 -12.99
CA GLY A 91 -19.81 -4.93 -11.60
C GLY A 91 -20.10 -3.44 -11.41
N ASP A 92 -19.26 -2.53 -11.93
CA ASP A 92 -19.53 -1.06 -11.98
C ASP A 92 -18.70 -0.38 -13.10
N ALA A 93 -19.25 -0.28 -14.31
CA ALA A 93 -18.53 0.25 -15.49
C ALA A 93 -18.20 1.75 -15.43
N SER A 94 -18.80 2.50 -14.51
CA SER A 94 -18.59 3.95 -14.35
C SER A 94 -17.29 4.32 -13.62
N ILE A 95 -16.64 3.34 -12.98
CA ILE A 95 -15.39 3.57 -12.25
C ILE A 95 -14.20 3.35 -13.20
N PRO A 96 -13.38 4.38 -13.50
CA PRO A 96 -12.41 4.33 -14.61
C PRO A 96 -11.40 3.18 -14.55
N ASN A 97 -10.86 2.89 -13.37
CA ASN A 97 -9.81 1.88 -13.20
C ASN A 97 -10.37 0.55 -12.68
N LEU A 98 -11.66 0.44 -12.36
CA LEU A 98 -12.24 -0.80 -11.88
C LEU A 98 -12.51 -1.71 -13.08
N ILE A 99 -11.83 -2.85 -13.09
CA ILE A 99 -12.11 -3.88 -14.07
C ILE A 99 -13.27 -4.72 -13.58
N ARG A 100 -13.16 -5.25 -12.35
CA ARG A 100 -14.13 -6.21 -11.79
C ARG A 100 -14.26 -6.08 -10.30
N ARG A 101 -15.41 -6.51 -9.79
CA ARG A 101 -15.57 -6.90 -8.39
C ARG A 101 -16.34 -8.20 -8.30
N SER A 102 -16.23 -8.92 -7.19
CA SER A 102 -17.18 -9.99 -6.89
C SER A 102 -18.56 -9.37 -6.74
N PHE A 103 -19.51 -9.76 -7.59
CA PHE A 103 -20.88 -9.29 -7.52
C PHE A 103 -21.86 -10.40 -7.88
N SER A 104 -23.02 -10.41 -7.24
CA SER A 104 -24.07 -11.38 -7.55
C SER A 104 -24.63 -11.17 -8.96
N GLY A 105 -24.54 -12.18 -9.81
CA GLY A 105 -24.87 -12.09 -11.24
C GLY A 105 -23.65 -11.91 -12.15
N ASP A 106 -22.43 -12.05 -11.61
CA ASP A 106 -21.24 -12.14 -12.45
C ASP A 106 -21.29 -13.33 -13.42
N PRO A 107 -20.55 -13.28 -14.55
CA PRO A 107 -20.52 -14.37 -15.53
C PRO A 107 -19.99 -15.71 -14.99
N THR A 108 -19.31 -15.72 -13.84
CA THR A 108 -18.80 -16.95 -13.23
C THR A 108 -19.89 -17.71 -12.46
N GLY A 109 -20.95 -17.00 -12.02
CA GLY A 109 -22.05 -17.57 -11.24
C GLY A 109 -21.66 -18.01 -9.83
N ARG A 110 -20.48 -17.62 -9.33
CA ARG A 110 -19.91 -18.12 -8.06
C ARG A 110 -20.18 -17.22 -6.86
N THR A 111 -20.51 -15.95 -7.10
CA THR A 111 -20.64 -14.94 -6.05
C THR A 111 -22.02 -14.99 -5.39
N SER A 112 -22.05 -14.90 -4.05
CA SER A 112 -23.29 -14.84 -3.29
C SER A 112 -24.00 -13.49 -3.44
N SER A 113 -25.27 -13.42 -3.08
CA SER A 113 -26.03 -12.16 -2.99
C SER A 113 -25.75 -11.36 -1.71
N ILE A 114 -24.72 -11.71 -0.94
CA ILE A 114 -24.43 -11.10 0.35
C ILE A 114 -23.31 -10.07 0.20
N SER A 115 -23.64 -8.79 0.33
CA SER A 115 -22.65 -7.71 0.30
C SER A 115 -21.68 -7.77 1.47
N THR A 116 -20.43 -7.38 1.24
CA THR A 116 -19.43 -7.22 2.30
C THR A 116 -19.74 -6.11 3.30
N THR A 117 -20.63 -5.19 2.94
CA THR A 117 -21.16 -4.14 3.85
C THR A 117 -22.25 -4.66 4.78
N ALA A 118 -22.89 -5.79 4.45
CA ALA A 118 -23.85 -6.44 5.35
C ALA A 118 -23.11 -6.97 6.59
N ALA A 119 -23.66 -6.67 7.77
CA ALA A 119 -23.08 -7.12 9.01
C ALA A 119 -23.10 -8.65 9.10
N SER A 120 -21.96 -9.22 9.46
CA SER A 120 -21.87 -10.64 9.86
C SER A 120 -22.54 -10.85 11.21
N ALA A 121 -22.75 -12.11 11.62
CA ALA A 121 -23.39 -12.43 12.91
C ALA A 121 -22.70 -11.81 14.14
N ASN A 122 -21.41 -11.48 14.04
CA ASN A 122 -20.63 -10.78 15.07
C ASN A 122 -20.66 -9.24 14.93
N GLY A 123 -21.54 -8.69 14.10
CA GLY A 123 -21.66 -7.26 13.82
C GLY A 123 -20.58 -6.67 12.90
N ARG A 124 -19.62 -7.47 12.42
CA ARG A 124 -18.52 -6.96 11.58
C ARG A 124 -18.92 -6.89 10.10
N SER A 125 -18.55 -5.80 9.45
CA SER A 125 -18.65 -5.61 7.99
C SER A 125 -17.42 -4.89 7.45
N ILE A 126 -17.30 -4.84 6.12
CA ILE A 126 -16.28 -4.05 5.42
C ILE A 126 -16.95 -2.79 4.88
N SER A 127 -16.52 -1.62 5.35
CA SER A 127 -17.05 -0.35 4.88
C SER A 127 -16.60 -0.01 3.46
N LEU A 128 -17.38 0.81 2.76
CA LEU A 128 -17.01 1.33 1.44
C LEU A 128 -15.67 2.10 1.48
N ALA A 129 -15.45 2.89 2.54
CA ALA A 129 -14.18 3.59 2.75
C ALA A 129 -13.00 2.62 2.89
N ARG A 130 -13.19 1.44 3.53
CA ARG A 130 -12.13 0.42 3.62
C ARG A 130 -11.82 -0.19 2.25
N TRP A 131 -12.84 -0.45 1.43
CA TRP A 131 -12.66 -0.89 0.06
C TRP A 131 -11.86 0.09 -0.78
N ASN A 132 -12.09 1.40 -0.65
CA ASN A 132 -11.34 2.42 -1.37
C ASN A 132 -10.14 2.99 -0.59
N SER A 133 -9.62 2.28 0.41
CA SER A 133 -8.42 2.71 1.16
C SER A 133 -7.18 2.88 0.26
N HIS A 134 -7.19 2.29 -0.93
CA HIS A 134 -6.18 2.44 -1.97
C HIS A 134 -6.38 3.69 -2.85
N TYR A 135 -7.51 4.40 -2.78
CA TYR A 135 -7.80 5.62 -3.56
C TYR A 135 -7.78 5.46 -5.10
N LEU A 136 -8.13 4.28 -5.63
CA LEU A 136 -8.32 4.09 -7.09
C LEU A 136 -9.75 4.40 -7.54
N VAL A 137 -10.68 4.52 -6.59
CA VAL A 137 -12.06 4.94 -6.83
C VAL A 137 -12.17 6.42 -6.46
N PRO A 138 -12.84 7.24 -7.31
CA PRO A 138 -13.10 8.63 -6.98
C PRO A 138 -13.75 8.78 -5.60
N ARG A 139 -13.35 9.80 -4.85
CA ARG A 139 -13.91 10.11 -3.52
C ARG A 139 -15.27 10.78 -3.64
N LEU A 140 -16.15 10.53 -2.67
CA LEU A 140 -17.46 11.17 -2.60
C LEU A 140 -17.37 12.69 -2.49
N ASN A 141 -16.47 13.17 -1.64
CA ASN A 141 -16.23 14.60 -1.43
C ASN A 141 -14.79 14.96 -1.82
N PRO A 142 -14.51 15.19 -3.12
CA PRO A 142 -13.17 15.53 -3.59
C PRO A 142 -12.69 16.91 -3.09
N SER A 143 -13.58 17.80 -2.66
CA SER A 143 -13.19 19.10 -2.08
C SER A 143 -12.70 19.00 -0.63
N SER A 144 -12.93 17.87 0.04
CA SER A 144 -12.52 17.67 1.43
C SER A 144 -11.01 17.42 1.55
N THR A 145 -10.37 18.21 2.42
CA THR A 145 -8.97 18.03 2.82
C THR A 145 -8.79 16.95 3.89
N ALA A 146 -9.88 16.51 4.54
CA ALA A 146 -9.84 15.42 5.51
C ALA A 146 -9.41 14.12 4.84
N THR A 147 -8.63 13.31 5.56
CA THR A 147 -8.24 11.99 5.09
C THR A 147 -9.44 11.05 5.15
N ASP A 148 -10.12 10.91 4.01
CA ASP A 148 -11.34 10.12 3.89
C ASP A 148 -11.37 9.41 2.53
N SER A 149 -11.40 8.08 2.56
CA SER A 149 -11.46 7.24 1.38
C SER A 149 -12.89 6.89 0.95
N THR A 150 -13.93 7.47 1.55
CA THR A 150 -15.33 7.21 1.16
C THR A 150 -15.51 7.43 -0.34
N PRO A 151 -15.85 6.38 -1.11
CA PRO A 151 -15.93 6.45 -2.57
C PRO A 151 -17.22 7.13 -3.02
N VAL A 152 -17.26 7.56 -4.29
CA VAL A 152 -18.46 8.05 -4.96
C VAL A 152 -19.63 7.07 -4.86
N LEU A 153 -20.86 7.58 -4.90
CA LEU A 153 -22.08 6.77 -4.74
C LEU A 153 -22.27 5.69 -5.81
N SER A 154 -21.62 5.83 -6.97
CA SER A 154 -21.66 4.82 -8.03
C SER A 154 -20.77 3.60 -7.75
N PHE A 155 -19.96 3.63 -6.70
CA PHE A 155 -19.19 2.47 -6.27
C PHE A 155 -20.03 1.61 -5.33
N THR A 156 -20.25 0.36 -5.72
CA THR A 156 -20.95 -0.61 -4.90
C THR A 156 -19.94 -1.58 -4.28
N ALA A 157 -20.11 -1.88 -2.99
CA ALA A 157 -19.22 -2.82 -2.31
C ALA A 157 -19.25 -4.21 -2.98
N PRO A 158 -18.11 -4.90 -3.05
CA PRO A 158 -18.08 -6.31 -3.45
C PRO A 158 -18.98 -7.19 -2.58
N ASP A 159 -19.50 -8.25 -3.19
CA ASP A 159 -20.24 -9.32 -2.53
C ASP A 159 -19.31 -10.46 -2.13
N TRP A 160 -19.73 -11.27 -1.15
CA TRP A 160 -18.96 -12.42 -0.70
C TRP A 160 -18.98 -13.55 -1.72
N VAL A 161 -17.81 -14.12 -1.99
CA VAL A 161 -17.65 -15.44 -2.58
C VAL A 161 -17.48 -16.44 -1.45
N LEU A 162 -18.41 -17.39 -1.35
CA LEU A 162 -18.41 -18.40 -0.29
C LEU A 162 -17.68 -19.65 -0.79
N LEU A 163 -16.65 -20.06 -0.05
CA LEU A 163 -15.85 -21.23 -0.38
C LEU A 163 -16.35 -22.46 0.38
N THR A 164 -16.50 -23.55 -0.35
CA THR A 164 -16.82 -24.88 0.18
C THR A 164 -15.68 -25.85 -0.12
N GLY A 165 -15.74 -27.07 0.43
CA GLY A 165 -14.79 -28.14 0.08
C GLY A 165 -14.78 -28.54 -1.40
N GLN A 166 -15.80 -28.15 -2.18
CA GLN A 166 -15.88 -28.40 -3.63
C GLN A 166 -15.58 -27.13 -4.46
N GLY A 167 -15.18 -26.04 -3.81
CA GLY A 167 -14.90 -24.75 -4.44
C GLY A 167 -15.98 -23.68 -4.16
N PRO A 168 -15.92 -22.55 -4.88
CA PRO A 168 -16.86 -21.44 -4.72
C PRO A 168 -18.30 -21.83 -5.06
N ALA A 169 -19.25 -21.41 -4.22
CA ALA A 169 -20.68 -21.57 -4.48
C ALA A 169 -21.45 -20.30 -4.07
N PRO A 170 -22.47 -19.87 -4.83
CA PRO A 170 -23.20 -18.64 -4.54
C PRO A 170 -24.16 -18.75 -3.34
N ALA A 171 -24.74 -19.94 -3.10
CA ALA A 171 -25.70 -20.19 -2.02
C ALA A 171 -25.51 -21.58 -1.36
N PRO A 172 -24.33 -21.89 -0.81
CA PRO A 172 -24.09 -23.16 -0.14
C PRO A 172 -24.81 -23.24 1.21
N PRO A 173 -25.13 -24.46 1.71
CA PRO A 173 -25.56 -24.65 3.09
C PRO A 173 -24.50 -24.07 4.06
N PRO A 174 -24.90 -23.37 5.15
CA PRO A 174 -23.95 -22.73 6.07
C PRO A 174 -22.89 -23.67 6.65
N SER A 175 -23.23 -24.95 6.87
CA SER A 175 -22.32 -25.98 7.39
C SER A 175 -21.21 -26.39 6.42
N SER A 176 -21.35 -26.07 5.14
CA SER A 176 -20.37 -26.42 4.09
C SER A 176 -19.38 -25.29 3.78
N VAL A 177 -19.59 -24.10 4.35
CA VAL A 177 -18.73 -22.93 4.13
C VAL A 177 -17.46 -23.06 4.98
N ILE A 178 -16.32 -23.20 4.32
CA ILE A 178 -14.99 -23.29 4.97
C ILE A 178 -14.30 -21.93 5.04
N GLY A 179 -14.75 -20.97 4.23
CA GLY A 179 -14.18 -19.63 4.17
C GLY A 179 -14.99 -18.73 3.24
N ARG A 180 -14.64 -17.45 3.23
CA ARG A 180 -15.20 -16.48 2.29
C ARG A 180 -14.16 -15.45 1.92
N TYR A 181 -14.24 -14.97 0.70
CA TYR A 181 -13.42 -13.87 0.22
C TYR A 181 -14.28 -12.92 -0.62
N ALA A 182 -13.77 -11.74 -0.87
CA ALA A 182 -14.37 -10.79 -1.81
C ALA A 182 -13.23 -10.04 -2.48
N PHE A 183 -13.44 -9.55 -3.69
CA PHE A 183 -12.37 -8.92 -4.46
C PHE A 183 -12.87 -7.74 -5.28
N ALA A 184 -11.94 -6.82 -5.55
CA ALA A 184 -12.04 -5.79 -6.56
C ALA A 184 -10.70 -5.76 -7.31
N VAL A 185 -10.76 -5.88 -8.64
CA VAL A 185 -9.60 -5.87 -9.54
C VAL A 185 -9.58 -4.54 -10.25
N TYR A 186 -8.44 -3.85 -10.16
CA TYR A 186 -8.22 -2.56 -10.80
C TYR A 186 -7.12 -2.67 -11.86
N ASP A 187 -7.27 -1.91 -12.93
CA ASP A 187 -6.22 -1.71 -13.92
C ASP A 187 -5.32 -0.55 -13.47
N GLU A 188 -4.08 -0.88 -13.12
CA GLU A 188 -3.05 0.10 -12.78
C GLU A 188 -2.08 0.37 -13.96
N GLY A 189 -2.23 -0.33 -15.09
CA GLY A 189 -1.30 -0.26 -16.22
C GLY A 189 -1.26 1.08 -16.94
N GLY A 190 -2.32 1.89 -16.80
CA GLY A 190 -2.42 3.24 -17.35
C GLY A 190 -2.09 4.37 -16.36
N LEU A 191 -1.69 4.05 -15.12
CA LEU A 191 -1.42 5.07 -14.10
C LEU A 191 -0.03 5.69 -14.28
N LEU A 192 0.11 6.95 -13.89
CA LEU A 192 1.39 7.65 -13.88
C LEU A 192 2.27 7.08 -12.77
N ASP A 193 3.46 6.61 -13.14
CA ASP A 193 4.44 6.08 -12.19
C ASP A 193 5.05 7.21 -11.35
N MET A 194 4.71 7.25 -10.07
CA MET A 194 5.19 8.31 -9.17
C MET A 194 6.68 8.25 -8.86
N THR A 195 7.36 7.14 -9.18
CA THR A 195 8.81 7.08 -9.07
C THR A 195 9.52 7.92 -10.12
N LEU A 196 8.81 8.34 -11.18
CA LEU A 196 9.41 9.05 -12.31
C LEU A 196 8.59 10.26 -12.80
N ALA A 197 7.27 10.21 -12.70
CA ALA A 197 6.37 11.14 -13.35
C ALA A 197 6.48 12.57 -12.81
N GLY A 198 6.40 13.56 -13.70
CA GLY A 198 6.39 14.98 -13.33
C GLY A 198 7.72 15.68 -13.49
N TYR A 199 7.67 16.99 -13.69
CA TYR A 199 8.83 17.85 -13.76
C TYR A 199 8.67 19.03 -12.81
N PRO A 200 9.77 19.57 -12.25
CA PRO A 200 9.71 20.69 -11.34
C PRO A 200 9.50 22.00 -12.10
N ALA A 201 9.19 23.06 -11.35
CA ALA A 201 9.23 24.41 -11.90
C ALA A 201 10.67 24.76 -12.33
N TRP A 202 10.79 25.33 -13.52
CA TRP A 202 12.03 25.85 -14.05
C TRP A 202 11.96 27.37 -14.09
N THR A 203 12.70 28.07 -13.23
CA THR A 203 12.84 29.52 -13.34
C THR A 203 14.17 29.84 -14.01
N GLN A 204 14.11 30.58 -15.12
CA GLN A 204 15.29 31.13 -15.76
C GLN A 204 15.92 32.18 -14.82
N SER A 205 17.01 31.84 -14.15
CA SER A 205 17.77 32.80 -13.34
C SER A 205 18.69 33.63 -14.25
N GLY A 206 18.28 34.88 -14.50
CA GLY A 206 19.06 36.06 -14.89
C GLY A 206 20.34 35.93 -15.74
N GLY A 207 20.29 36.51 -16.95
CA GLY A 207 21.37 37.34 -17.50
C GLY A 207 22.66 36.66 -17.94
N GLY A 208 22.67 36.06 -19.14
CA GLY A 208 23.91 35.72 -19.84
C GLY A 208 23.78 34.48 -20.71
N GLY A 209 23.28 34.65 -21.93
CA GLY A 209 23.08 33.59 -22.92
C GLY A 209 21.97 32.62 -22.53
N ASN A 210 20.95 32.48 -23.36
CA ASN A 210 19.95 31.42 -23.21
C ASN A 210 20.66 30.06 -22.97
N PRO A 211 20.47 29.34 -21.86
CA PRO A 211 20.20 27.93 -22.03
C PRO A 211 18.82 27.90 -22.67
N ASN A 212 18.81 27.83 -24.00
CA ASN A 212 17.61 27.54 -24.72
C ASN A 212 17.27 26.11 -24.29
N VAL A 213 16.39 25.92 -23.31
CA VAL A 213 15.47 24.77 -23.37
C VAL A 213 14.52 25.06 -24.53
N THR A 214 15.10 25.09 -25.73
CA THR A 214 14.41 24.49 -26.85
C THR A 214 14.10 23.09 -26.33
N PRO A 215 12.85 22.61 -26.35
CA PRO A 215 12.68 21.23 -26.75
C PRO A 215 13.44 21.20 -28.07
N THR A 216 14.70 20.77 -28.07
CA THR A 216 15.39 20.53 -29.32
C THR A 216 14.42 19.59 -30.04
N PRO A 217 13.96 19.94 -31.25
CA PRO A 217 12.91 19.21 -31.97
C PRO A 217 13.48 17.89 -32.52
N TRP A 218 14.26 17.19 -31.70
CA TRP A 218 14.93 15.97 -32.04
C TRP A 218 13.97 14.87 -31.65
N PHE A 219 13.25 14.41 -32.66
CA PHE A 219 12.43 13.19 -32.70
C PHE A 219 13.16 11.92 -32.19
N THR A 220 14.41 12.03 -31.73
CA THR A 220 15.28 10.94 -31.29
C THR A 220 15.53 10.88 -29.78
N ASN A 221 14.98 11.80 -28.96
CA ASN A 221 15.05 11.68 -27.49
C ASN A 221 14.07 10.63 -26.90
N VAL A 222 13.66 9.68 -27.74
CA VAL A 222 12.79 8.56 -27.39
C VAL A 222 13.63 7.47 -26.73
N GLY A 223 13.91 7.66 -25.44
CA GLY A 223 14.34 6.56 -24.59
C GLY A 223 15.58 6.87 -23.76
N ARG A 224 15.35 7.18 -22.48
CA ARG A 224 15.93 6.39 -21.36
C ARG A 224 15.44 6.74 -19.95
N LYS A 225 14.51 7.70 -19.79
CA LYS A 225 13.50 7.75 -18.70
C LYS A 225 12.08 8.08 -19.20
N GLY A 226 11.91 8.18 -20.51
CA GLY A 226 10.61 8.23 -21.17
C GLY A 226 9.85 9.56 -20.99
N ILE A 227 8.79 9.71 -21.79
CA ILE A 227 7.84 10.83 -21.82
C ILE A 227 7.23 11.08 -20.42
N LEU A 228 7.25 10.07 -19.54
CA LEU A 228 6.71 10.12 -18.18
C LEU A 228 7.42 11.14 -17.28
N ALA A 229 8.74 11.28 -17.35
CA ALA A 229 9.46 12.30 -16.57
C ALA A 229 9.05 13.73 -16.96
N PHE A 230 8.46 13.90 -18.14
CA PHE A 230 7.89 15.15 -18.64
C PHE A 230 6.35 15.17 -18.57
N ALA A 231 5.73 14.20 -17.91
CA ALA A 231 4.30 14.20 -17.67
C ALA A 231 3.91 15.45 -16.88
N ASP A 232 2.95 16.22 -17.38
CA ASP A 232 2.46 17.39 -16.67
C ASP A 232 1.53 16.98 -15.52
N LEU A 233 2.08 16.96 -14.30
CA LEU A 233 1.29 16.66 -13.11
C LEU A 233 0.34 17.80 -12.73
N THR A 234 0.50 19.02 -13.28
CA THR A 234 -0.45 20.12 -13.05
C THR A 234 -1.79 19.88 -13.73
N ALA A 235 -1.91 18.86 -14.59
CA ALA A 235 -3.18 18.41 -15.12
C ALA A 235 -3.96 17.50 -14.14
N LEU A 236 -3.31 16.99 -13.09
CA LEU A 236 -3.98 16.08 -12.15
C LEU A 236 -4.94 16.85 -11.23
N PRO A 237 -6.17 16.34 -11.00
CA PRO A 237 -7.14 17.01 -10.16
C PRO A 237 -6.70 16.97 -8.69
N ALA A 238 -6.68 18.14 -8.07
CA ALA A 238 -6.53 18.30 -6.62
C ALA A 238 -7.89 18.46 -5.92
N ALA A 239 -8.87 19.09 -6.58
CA ALA A 239 -10.29 19.18 -6.21
C ALA A 239 -11.12 19.36 -7.52
N PRO A 240 -12.46 19.46 -7.50
CA PRO A 240 -13.28 19.54 -8.72
C PRO A 240 -12.88 20.62 -9.73
N SER A 241 -12.34 21.74 -9.26
CA SER A 241 -11.94 22.88 -10.09
C SER A 241 -10.50 23.33 -9.86
N THR A 242 -9.71 22.54 -9.15
CA THR A 242 -8.30 22.85 -8.88
C THR A 242 -7.43 21.67 -9.22
N THR A 243 -6.24 21.96 -9.73
CA THR A 243 -5.26 20.94 -10.06
C THR A 243 -4.10 20.93 -9.08
N LEU A 244 -3.23 19.93 -9.20
CA LEU A 244 -2.08 19.76 -8.33
C LEU A 244 -1.14 20.98 -8.44
N PRO A 245 -0.91 21.72 -7.34
CA PRO A 245 -0.05 22.89 -7.38
C PRO A 245 1.40 22.53 -7.70
N GLN A 246 2.08 23.40 -8.46
CA GLN A 246 3.49 23.23 -8.80
C GLN A 246 4.40 23.10 -7.57
N THR A 247 4.05 23.75 -6.46
CA THR A 247 4.78 23.60 -5.19
C THR A 247 4.75 22.16 -4.66
N GLN A 248 3.62 21.46 -4.77
CA GLN A 248 3.51 20.05 -4.39
C GLN A 248 4.26 19.15 -5.36
N ILE A 249 4.24 19.47 -6.65
CA ILE A 249 5.03 18.77 -7.67
C ILE A 249 6.52 18.91 -7.38
N ASN A 250 6.99 20.11 -7.04
CA ASN A 250 8.39 20.34 -6.65
C ASN A 250 8.77 19.52 -5.41
N SER A 251 7.86 19.35 -4.45
CA SER A 251 8.10 18.46 -3.30
C SER A 251 8.23 17.00 -3.70
N ILE A 252 7.37 16.51 -4.61
CA ILE A 252 7.44 15.14 -5.13
C ILE A 252 8.76 14.92 -5.90
N VAL A 253 9.10 15.82 -6.81
CA VAL A 253 10.33 15.75 -7.63
C VAL A 253 11.57 15.85 -6.76
N GLY A 254 11.59 16.78 -5.80
CA GLY A 254 12.70 16.94 -4.86
C GLY A 254 12.86 15.74 -3.93
N TRP A 255 11.77 15.05 -3.58
CA TRP A 255 11.82 13.83 -2.78
C TRP A 255 12.48 12.67 -3.52
N ARG A 256 12.07 12.41 -4.77
CA ARG A 256 12.65 11.29 -5.53
C ARG A 256 14.06 11.57 -6.02
N ASN A 257 14.38 12.82 -6.38
CA ASN A 257 15.70 13.22 -6.88
C ASN A 257 16.54 13.87 -5.76
N TYR A 258 16.47 13.32 -4.55
CA TYR A 258 17.05 13.95 -3.36
C TYR A 258 18.57 14.17 -3.50
N ALA A 259 19.31 13.14 -3.92
CA ALA A 259 20.75 13.23 -4.10
C ALA A 259 21.12 13.99 -5.37
N THR A 260 20.44 13.69 -6.48
CA THR A 260 20.61 14.37 -7.76
C THR A 260 20.46 15.89 -7.63
N THR A 261 19.50 16.36 -6.84
CA THR A 261 19.24 17.80 -6.63
C THR A 261 19.96 18.37 -5.41
N GLN A 262 20.91 17.62 -4.83
CA GLN A 262 21.76 18.02 -3.72
C GLN A 262 20.96 18.62 -2.54
N GLN A 263 19.91 17.92 -2.12
CA GLN A 263 19.10 18.32 -0.99
C GLN A 263 19.91 18.24 0.31
N THR A 264 19.77 19.24 1.19
CA THR A 264 20.67 19.46 2.34
C THR A 264 20.08 19.08 3.71
N GLY A 265 18.86 18.53 3.76
CA GLY A 265 18.14 18.21 5.01
C GLY A 265 17.98 16.72 5.27
N SER A 266 18.57 16.21 6.37
CA SER A 266 18.46 14.79 6.75
C SER A 266 17.02 14.32 7.07
N PHE A 267 16.09 15.26 7.33
CA PHE A 267 14.67 15.01 7.60
C PHE A 267 13.77 15.61 6.52
N PHE A 268 12.59 15.02 6.32
CA PHE A 268 11.55 15.50 5.40
C PHE A 268 10.45 16.26 6.18
N PRO A 269 10.59 17.58 6.44
CA PRO A 269 9.49 18.38 7.01
C PRO A 269 8.33 18.52 6.00
N ALA A 270 7.15 18.95 6.44
CA ALA A 270 5.99 19.09 5.53
C ALA A 270 6.22 19.99 4.29
N SER A 271 7.28 20.81 4.29
CA SER A 271 7.70 21.69 3.19
C SER A 271 9.01 21.27 2.50
N ALA A 272 9.64 20.16 2.88
CA ALA A 272 10.85 19.65 2.24
C ALA A 272 10.90 18.11 2.30
N PRO A 273 11.49 17.43 1.32
CA PRO A 273 12.38 17.95 0.30
C PRO A 273 11.56 18.67 -0.78
N THR A 274 12.12 19.73 -1.36
CA THR A 274 11.51 20.45 -2.48
C THR A 274 12.59 20.72 -3.50
N PHE A 275 12.23 20.61 -4.77
CA PHE A 275 13.13 20.96 -5.84
C PHE A 275 13.63 22.41 -5.68
N LYS A 276 14.94 22.62 -5.77
CA LYS A 276 15.59 23.93 -5.57
C LYS A 276 15.49 24.76 -6.84
N ILE A 277 14.37 25.48 -6.98
CA ILE A 277 14.06 26.27 -8.18
C ILE A 277 15.08 27.39 -8.42
N SER A 278 15.77 27.91 -7.39
CA SER A 278 16.77 28.97 -7.53
C SER A 278 18.20 28.47 -7.76
N ASP A 279 18.43 27.15 -7.74
CA ASP A 279 19.76 26.55 -7.84
C ASP A 279 19.96 25.97 -9.24
N ARG A 280 20.66 26.71 -10.10
CA ARG A 280 20.94 26.30 -11.48
C ARG A 280 21.72 24.99 -11.54
N ASN A 281 22.63 24.75 -10.61
CA ASN A 281 23.41 23.51 -10.61
C ASN A 281 22.51 22.30 -10.28
N ALA A 282 21.56 22.46 -9.36
CA ALA A 282 20.57 21.42 -9.05
C ALA A 282 19.59 21.18 -10.22
N GLN A 283 19.23 22.24 -10.95
CA GLN A 283 18.42 22.17 -12.17
C GLN A 283 19.14 21.43 -13.30
N ASP A 284 20.37 21.82 -13.60
CA ASP A 284 21.19 21.23 -14.64
C ASP A 284 21.52 19.77 -14.28
N ALA A 285 21.78 19.45 -13.00
CA ALA A 285 22.00 18.06 -12.54
C ALA A 285 20.75 17.17 -12.73
N TRP A 286 19.55 17.68 -12.42
CA TRP A 286 18.30 16.96 -12.67
C TRP A 286 18.02 16.78 -14.16
N GLY A 287 18.21 17.83 -14.96
CA GLY A 287 18.06 17.75 -16.41
C GLY A 287 19.01 16.72 -17.01
N THR A 288 20.28 16.77 -16.61
CA THR A 288 21.32 15.82 -17.04
C THR A 288 20.98 14.38 -16.60
N SER A 289 20.52 14.15 -15.36
CA SER A 289 20.17 12.78 -14.91
C SER A 289 18.95 12.15 -15.62
N LEU A 290 18.16 12.97 -16.33
CA LEU A 290 17.03 12.53 -17.14
C LEU A 290 17.32 12.50 -18.65
N LEU A 291 18.13 13.43 -19.14
CA LEU A 291 18.33 13.75 -20.55
C LEU A 291 19.76 13.49 -21.06
N ASP A 292 20.74 13.17 -20.21
CA ASP A 292 22.12 13.04 -20.67
C ASP A 292 22.27 11.86 -21.65
N PHE A 293 22.59 12.21 -22.89
CA PHE A 293 22.91 11.28 -23.97
C PHE A 293 24.43 11.04 -24.09
N GLY A 294 25.25 11.68 -23.27
CA GLY A 294 26.69 11.84 -23.43
C GLY A 294 27.03 13.03 -24.34
N ASP A 295 28.23 13.59 -24.20
CA ASP A 295 28.74 14.61 -25.12
C ASP A 295 29.03 13.99 -26.51
N PRO A 296 28.66 14.66 -27.62
CA PRO A 296 29.11 14.27 -28.95
C PRO A 296 30.65 14.32 -29.02
N PRO A 297 31.33 13.36 -29.67
CA PRO A 297 30.79 12.30 -30.52
C PRO A 297 30.64 10.98 -29.76
N TYR A 298 29.51 10.80 -29.06
CA TYR A 298 29.02 9.60 -28.34
C TYR A 298 29.96 8.37 -28.34
N PRO A 299 31.14 8.42 -27.69
CA PRO A 299 32.09 7.32 -27.77
C PRO A 299 31.67 6.16 -26.85
N THR A 300 30.81 6.44 -25.87
CA THR A 300 30.33 5.46 -24.91
C THR A 300 28.92 5.85 -24.45
N PRO A 301 27.90 4.97 -24.56
CA PRO A 301 26.62 5.22 -23.90
C PRO A 301 26.88 5.26 -22.41
N CYS A 302 26.76 6.43 -21.78
CA CYS A 302 26.96 6.54 -20.34
C CYS A 302 25.84 5.72 -19.65
N PRO A 303 26.16 4.64 -18.93
CA PRO A 303 25.17 3.71 -18.38
C PRO A 303 24.58 4.21 -17.06
N LEU A 304 24.85 5.45 -16.66
CA LEU A 304 24.85 5.85 -15.26
C LEU A 304 23.48 5.76 -14.56
N PHE A 305 22.36 5.96 -15.26
CA PHE A 305 21.04 5.98 -14.61
C PHE A 305 19.91 5.35 -15.46
N PRO A 306 19.81 4.01 -15.53
CA PRO A 306 18.65 3.39 -16.17
C PRO A 306 17.34 3.86 -15.50
N PHE A 307 16.24 3.98 -16.24
CA PHE A 307 14.92 4.32 -15.68
C PHE A 307 14.45 3.37 -14.59
N THR A 308 15.08 2.19 -14.52
CA THR A 308 14.86 1.17 -13.50
C THR A 308 15.74 1.34 -12.26
N SER A 309 16.50 2.40 -12.07
CA SER A 309 17.31 2.56 -10.86
C SER A 309 17.26 3.98 -10.31
N VAL A 310 17.42 4.07 -8.99
CA VAL A 310 17.71 5.32 -8.30
C VAL A 310 19.21 5.61 -8.41
N ASP A 311 19.58 6.88 -8.44
CA ASP A 311 20.98 7.26 -8.26
C ASP A 311 21.43 6.88 -6.85
N THR A 312 22.55 6.17 -6.77
CA THR A 312 23.18 5.72 -5.51
C THR A 312 24.15 6.76 -4.95
N SER A 313 24.39 7.87 -5.65
CA SER A 313 25.07 9.03 -5.09
C SER A 313 24.35 9.51 -3.83
N THR A 314 25.10 10.10 -2.90
CA THR A 314 24.52 10.54 -1.62
C THR A 314 24.63 12.05 -1.46
N SER A 315 23.54 12.68 -1.06
CA SER A 315 23.51 14.03 -0.50
C SER A 315 23.02 13.93 0.93
N SER A 316 23.69 14.58 1.89
CA SER A 316 23.32 14.50 3.32
C SER A 316 23.03 13.08 3.81
N SER A 317 23.84 12.10 3.37
CA SER A 317 23.70 10.67 3.68
C SER A 317 22.44 9.99 3.14
N ARG A 318 21.80 10.55 2.11
CA ARG A 318 20.61 9.96 1.45
C ARG A 318 20.79 9.92 -0.05
N THR A 319 20.28 8.86 -0.68
CA THR A 319 20.24 8.67 -2.13
C THR A 319 18.97 9.26 -2.73
N ASP A 320 18.82 9.14 -4.04
CA ASP A 320 17.51 9.26 -4.69
C ASP A 320 16.54 8.20 -4.14
N GLN A 321 15.24 8.51 -4.19
CA GLN A 321 14.18 7.73 -3.54
C GLN A 321 13.25 7.10 -4.60
N ALA A 322 12.85 5.85 -4.37
CA ALA A 322 11.84 5.17 -5.17
C ALA A 322 10.74 4.58 -4.27
N ILE A 323 9.58 4.36 -4.88
CA ILE A 323 8.41 3.76 -4.25
C ILE A 323 8.16 2.41 -4.91
N MET A 324 8.09 1.35 -4.11
CA MET A 324 7.91 -0.02 -4.60
C MET A 324 6.49 -0.54 -4.42
N THR A 325 5.71 0.08 -3.52
CA THR A 325 4.34 -0.37 -3.24
C THR A 325 3.36 0.79 -3.11
N ARG A 326 2.10 0.52 -3.43
CA ARG A 326 1.00 1.47 -3.21
C ARG A 326 0.92 1.94 -1.75
N GLN A 327 1.22 1.07 -0.78
CA GLN A 327 1.26 1.46 0.63
C GLN A 327 2.33 2.52 0.92
N GLN A 328 3.51 2.43 0.28
CA GLN A 328 4.53 3.46 0.38
C GLN A 328 4.10 4.75 -0.30
N LEU A 329 3.38 4.69 -1.43
CA LEU A 329 2.80 5.88 -2.08
C LEU A 329 1.80 6.60 -1.17
N LEU A 330 0.91 5.85 -0.48
CA LEU A 330 -0.03 6.44 0.48
C LEU A 330 0.69 7.10 1.66
N LYS A 331 1.76 6.48 2.17
CA LYS A 331 2.61 7.08 3.21
C LYS A 331 3.31 8.33 2.71
N LEU A 332 3.85 8.32 1.48
CA LEU A 332 4.47 9.49 0.87
C LEU A 332 3.47 10.63 0.74
N ARG A 333 2.26 10.35 0.25
CA ARG A 333 1.19 11.35 0.19
C ARG A 333 0.91 11.95 1.55
N SER A 334 0.81 11.12 2.59
CA SER A 334 0.60 11.62 3.96
C SER A 334 1.77 12.46 4.47
N SER A 335 2.99 12.17 4.02
CA SER A 335 4.20 12.89 4.40
C SER A 335 4.36 14.22 3.67
N LEU A 336 4.10 14.25 2.36
CA LEU A 336 4.26 15.44 1.51
C LEU A 336 2.99 16.31 1.45
N GLY A 337 1.84 15.78 1.89
CA GLY A 337 0.59 16.53 1.99
C GLY A 337 -0.08 16.87 0.66
N PHE A 338 0.25 16.17 -0.43
CA PHE A 338 -0.40 16.41 -1.73
C PHE A 338 -1.82 15.83 -1.80
N SER A 339 -2.61 16.28 -2.79
CA SER A 339 -4.04 15.91 -2.86
C SER A 339 -4.27 14.40 -2.91
N GLN A 340 -5.30 13.98 -2.18
CA GLN A 340 -5.77 12.59 -2.16
C GLN A 340 -6.39 12.16 -3.48
N ASN A 341 -7.01 13.10 -4.20
CA ASN A 341 -7.69 12.82 -5.46
C ASN A 341 -6.69 12.41 -6.54
N SER A 342 -5.45 12.91 -6.47
CA SER A 342 -4.42 12.59 -7.43
C SER A 342 -3.97 11.12 -7.36
N LEU A 343 -4.17 10.45 -6.21
CA LEU A 343 -3.85 9.02 -6.03
C LEU A 343 -4.63 8.08 -6.96
N GLN A 344 -5.75 8.54 -7.51
CA GLN A 344 -6.51 7.80 -8.51
C GLN A 344 -5.73 7.60 -9.82
N TYR A 345 -4.84 8.54 -10.15
CA TYR A 345 -4.09 8.59 -11.41
C TYR A 345 -2.63 8.19 -11.23
N MET A 346 -2.24 7.88 -10.00
CA MET A 346 -0.87 7.62 -9.59
C MET A 346 -0.70 6.15 -9.22
N GLY A 347 0.30 5.55 -9.83
CA GLY A 347 0.74 4.19 -9.56
C GLY A 347 2.17 4.16 -9.03
N THR A 348 2.59 2.98 -8.66
CA THR A 348 3.99 2.62 -8.46
C THR A 348 4.21 1.49 -9.44
N PHE A 349 5.06 1.63 -10.45
CA PHE A 349 5.30 0.50 -11.36
C PHE A 349 5.66 -0.70 -10.50
N SER A 350 4.79 -1.72 -10.49
CA SER A 350 5.13 -2.99 -9.88
C SER A 350 6.22 -3.59 -10.75
N ARG A 351 7.47 -3.41 -10.32
CA ARG A 351 8.59 -4.14 -10.88
C ARG A 351 8.62 -5.54 -10.31
#